data_AF-A0A2U2XD10-F1
#
_entry.id   AF-A0A2U2XD10-F1
#
_cell.length_a   1.000
_cell.length_b   1.000
_cell.length_c   1.000
_cell.angle_alpha   90.00
_cell.angle_beta   90.00
_cell.angle_gamma   90.00
#
_symmetry.space_group_name_H-M   'P 1'
#
loop_
_entity.id
_entity.type
_entity.pdbx_description
1 polymer ?
#
loop_
_entity_poly.entity_id
_entity_poly.type
_entity_poly.pdbx_seq_one_letter_code
_entity_poly.pdbx_strand_id
1 'polypeptide(L)' 'MKKVYTDKKGREYIKESYFLGGKMKFRRIFVIDGIPEDDFYKKNATDYDFYLNGDYELMESEKEANKHDKNQDDLPF' A
#
# COMPACT_ATOMS: atom_id res chain seq x y z
N MET A 1 1.29 10.08 17.84
CA MET A 1 1.64 8.66 17.60
C MET A 1 0.39 7.80 17.81
N LYS A 2 -0.08 7.06 16.80
CA LYS A 2 -1.16 6.09 16.98
C LYS A 2 -0.61 4.90 17.78
N LYS A 3 -1.36 4.39 18.76
CA LYS A 3 -0.92 3.24 19.57
C LYS A 3 -1.01 1.96 18.73
N VAL A 4 0.08 1.21 18.66
CA VAL A 4 0.15 -0.11 18.04
C VAL A 4 -0.23 -1.17 19.07
N TYR A 5 -1.00 -2.16 18.63
CA TYR A 5 -1.46 -3.30 19.41
C TYR A 5 -1.04 -4.59 18.71
N THR A 6 -0.94 -5.67 19.46
CA THR A 6 -0.59 -7.00 18.91
C THR A 6 -1.76 -7.95 19.11
N ASP A 7 -2.13 -8.72 18.08
CA ASP A 7 -3.16 -9.75 18.18
C ASP A 7 -2.61 -11.06 18.77
N LYS A 8 -3.49 -12.05 18.96
CA LYS A 8 -3.10 -13.37 19.51
C LYS A 8 -2.14 -14.16 18.61
N LYS A 9 -1.99 -13.77 17.34
CA LYS A 9 -1.10 -14.39 16.35
C LYS A 9 0.21 -13.60 16.20
N GLY A 10 0.44 -12.57 17.00
CA GLY A 10 1.64 -11.74 16.92
C GLY A 10 1.57 -10.62 15.87
N ARG A 11 0.43 -10.42 15.21
CA ARG A 11 0.31 -9.38 14.17
C ARG A 11 0.04 -8.02 14.79
N GLU A 12 0.76 -7.02 14.32
CA GLU A 12 0.60 -5.65 14.76
C GLU A 12 -0.58 -4.97 14.06
N TYR A 13 -1.33 -4.16 14.79
CA TYR A 13 -2.43 -3.37 14.24
C TYR A 13 -2.66 -2.07 15.00
N ILE A 14 -3.24 -1.10 14.30
CA ILE A 14 -3.77 0.13 14.87
C ILE A 14 -5.30 0.01 14.94
N LYS A 15 -5.88 0.47 16.05
CA LYS A 15 -7.34 0.55 16.22
C LYS A 15 -7.82 1.92 15.73
N GLU A 16 -8.69 1.93 14.73
CA GLU A 16 -9.26 3.15 14.17
C GLU A 16 -10.77 3.19 14.39
N SER A 17 -11.28 4.31 14.92
CA SER A 17 -12.71 4.55 15.07
C SER A 17 -13.29 5.17 13.81
N TYR A 18 -14.49 4.73 13.42
CA TYR A 18 -15.26 5.32 12.33
C TYR A 18 -16.74 5.34 12.69
N PHE A 19 -17.52 6.17 11.99
CA PHE A 19 -18.96 6.23 12.16
C PHE A 19 -19.66 5.52 11.01
N LEU A 20 -20.65 4.70 11.33
CA LEU A 20 -21.53 4.07 10.34
C LEU A 20 -22.98 4.21 10.83
N GLY A 21 -23.78 4.97 10.10
CA GLY A 21 -25.17 5.25 10.47
C GLY A 21 -25.32 5.90 11.86
N GLY A 22 -24.43 6.85 12.21
CA GLY A 22 -24.44 7.53 13.51
C GLY A 22 -23.91 6.71 14.69
N LYS A 23 -23.57 5.43 14.50
CA LYS A 23 -22.94 4.60 15.53
C LYS A 23 -21.43 4.58 15.36
N MET A 24 -20.71 4.78 16.47
CA MET A 24 -19.26 4.62 16.50
C MET A 24 -18.90 3.13 16.42
N LYS A 25 -17.96 2.81 15.54
CA LYS A 25 -17.41 1.48 15.30
C LYS A 25 -15.89 1.56 15.35
N PHE A 26 -15.25 0.40 15.44
CA PHE A 26 -13.79 0.29 15.40
C PHE A 26 -13.38 -0.76 14.38
N ARG A 27 -12.38 -0.44 13.56
CA ARG A 27 -11.69 -1.40 12.69
C ARG A 27 -10.25 -1.58 13.16
N ARG A 28 -9.68 -2.74 12.84
CA ARG A 28 -8.25 -3.01 13.00
C ARG A 28 -7.61 -2.77 11.64
N ILE A 29 -6.57 -1.94 11.61
CA ILE A 29 -5.72 -1.75 10.45
C ILE A 29 -4.41 -2.45 10.79
N PHE A 30 -4.13 -3.58 10.13
CA PHE A 30 -2.88 -4.29 10.35
C PHE A 30 -1.71 -3.46 9.81
N VAL A 31 -0.59 -3.54 10.50
CA VAL A 31 0.62 -2.79 10.16
C VAL A 31 1.84 -3.70 10.15
N ILE A 32 2.78 -3.38 9.27
CA ILE A 32 4.11 -3.96 9.16
C ILE A 32 5.10 -2.81 9.36
N ASP A 33 5.94 -2.88 10.39
CA ASP A 33 6.86 -1.80 10.80
C ASP A 33 6.17 -0.43 10.97
N GLY A 34 4.93 -0.44 11.46
CA GLY A 34 4.11 0.76 11.64
C GLY A 34 3.48 1.34 10.36
N ILE A 35 3.71 0.73 9.19
CA ILE A 35 3.07 1.06 7.92
C ILE A 35 1.83 0.18 7.74
N PRO A 36 0.66 0.70 7.34
CA PRO A 36 -0.51 -0.14 7.02
C PRO A 36 -0.15 -1.25 6.03
N GLU A 37 -0.67 -2.46 6.25
CA GLU A 37 -0.37 -3.63 5.42
C GLU A 37 -0.64 -3.38 3.93
N ASP A 38 -1.76 -2.74 3.60
CA ASP A 38 -2.10 -2.38 2.21
C ASP A 38 -1.07 -1.41 1.59
N ASP A 39 -0.58 -0.43 2.38
CA ASP A 39 0.42 0.54 1.92
C ASP A 39 1.80 -0.10 1.81
N PHE A 40 2.13 -1.03 2.72
CA PHE A 40 3.35 -1.82 2.65
C PHE A 40 3.34 -2.70 1.40
N TYR A 41 2.23 -3.40 1.15
CA TYR A 41 2.06 -4.24 -0.03
C TYR A 41 2.21 -3.42 -1.31
N LYS A 42 1.47 -2.31 -1.46
CA LYS A 42 1.59 -1.44 -2.64
C LYS A 42 2.99 -0.89 -2.91
N LYS A 43 3.81 -0.70 -1.87
CA LYS A 43 5.17 -0.15 -1.99
C LYS A 43 6.25 -1.19 -2.25
N ASN A 44 6.02 -2.45 -1.88
CA ASN A 44 7.04 -3.49 -1.87
C ASN A 44 6.68 -4.71 -2.74
N ALA A 45 5.42 -4.86 -3.13
CA ALA A 45 4.98 -5.93 -4.00
C ALA A 45 5.53 -5.71 -5.41
N THR A 46 5.94 -6.81 -6.02
CA THR A 46 6.38 -6.83 -7.41
C THR A 46 5.20 -7.07 -8.36
N ASP A 47 5.39 -6.84 -9.65
CA ASP A 47 4.45 -7.28 -10.69
C ASP A 47 4.09 -8.77 -10.54
N TYR A 48 5.03 -9.61 -10.12
CA TYR A 48 4.75 -11.03 -9.89
C TYR A 48 3.81 -11.26 -8.71
N ASP A 49 3.97 -10.51 -7.62
CA ASP A 49 3.07 -10.59 -6.46
C ASP A 49 1.65 -10.12 -6.84
N PHE A 50 1.54 -9.02 -7.57
CA PHE A 50 0.26 -8.54 -8.10
C PHE A 50 -0.39 -9.58 -9.02
N TYR A 51 0.41 -10.27 -9.85
CA TYR A 51 -0.08 -11.32 -10.74
C TYR A 51 -0.70 -12.47 -9.95
N LEU A 52 0.00 -12.95 -8.92
CA LEU A 52 -0.45 -14.05 -8.09
C LEU A 52 -1.72 -13.71 -7.28
N ASN A 53 -1.85 -12.45 -6.84
CA ASN A 53 -3.01 -11.99 -6.08
C ASN A 53 -4.19 -11.52 -6.95
N GLY A 54 -3.99 -11.43 -8.28
CA GLY A 54 -5.01 -10.97 -9.23
C GLY A 54 -5.22 -9.45 -9.24
N ASP A 55 -4.27 -8.70 -8.68
CA ASP A 55 -4.31 -7.24 -8.54
C ASP A 55 -3.76 -6.53 -9.79
N TYR A 56 -4.25 -6.91 -10.99
CA TYR A 56 -3.70 -6.42 -12.27
C TYR A 56 -3.75 -4.89 -12.42
N GLU A 57 -4.73 -4.24 -11.78
CA GLU A 57 -4.87 -2.78 -11.77
C GLU A 57 -3.67 -2.07 -11.12
N LEU A 58 -2.96 -2.74 -10.20
CA LEU A 58 -1.80 -2.17 -9.52
C LEU A 58 -0.52 -2.23 -10.39
N MET A 59 -0.41 -3.21 -11.29
CA MET A 59 0.73 -3.35 -12.22
C MET A 59 0.87 -2.19 -13.21
N GLU A 60 -0.24 -1.59 -13.64
CA GLU A 60 -0.20 -0.53 -14.66
C GLU A 60 0.21 0.83 -14.07
N SER A 61 -0.04 1.04 -12.77
CA SER A 61 0.26 2.31 -12.09
C SER A 61 1.76 2.60 -11.94
N GLU A 62 2.62 1.58 -11.90
CA GLU A 62 4.08 1.77 -11.87
C GLU A 62 4.69 2.15 -13.23
N LYS A 63 3.99 1.87 -14.34
CA LYS A 63 4.46 2.21 -15.69
C LYS A 63 4.33 3.69 -16.00
N GLU A 64 3.46 4.43 -15.32
CA GLU A 64 3.32 5.88 -15.50
C GLU A 64 4.37 6.69 -14.72
N ALA A 65 4.90 6.16 -13.61
CA ALA A 65 5.99 6.80 -12.86
C ALA A 65 7.34 6.78 -13.61
N ASN A 66 7.52 5.87 -14.57
CA ASN A 66 8.72 5.76 -15.40
C ASN A 66 8.70 6.63 -16.68
N LYS A 67 7.72 7.54 -16.83
CA LYS A 67 7.68 8.49 -17.97
C LYS A 67 8.31 9.86 -17.68
N HIS A 68 9.20 9.94 -16.69
CA HIS A 68 9.95 11.16 -16.38
C HIS A 68 11.46 10.92 -16.35
N ASP A 69 12.03 10.34 -17.41
CA ASP A 69 13.44 10.63 -17.75
C ASP A 69 13.76 10.34 -19.23
N LYS A 70 13.03 10.99 -20.15
CA LYS A 70 13.45 11.07 -21.56
C LYS A 70 13.30 12.50 -22.06
N ASN A 71 14.16 13.38 -21.56
CA ASN A 71 14.51 14.59 -22.28
C ASN A 71 16.03 14.57 -22.53
N GLN A 72 16.38 14.69 -23.81
CA GLN A 72 17.67 15.13 -24.37
C GLN A 72 18.82 14.09 -24.41
N ASP A 73 19.51 13.85 -25.54
CA ASP A 73 19.77 14.71 -26.69
C ASP A 73 19.68 13.99 -28.05
N ASP A 74 19.01 14.66 -29.00
CA ASP A 74 19.24 14.48 -30.43
C ASP A 74 20.66 14.96 -30.77
N LEU A 75 21.60 14.04 -31.02
CA LEU A 75 22.87 14.37 -31.66
C LEU A 75 22.72 14.24 -33.18
N PRO A 76 23.06 15.28 -33.97
CA PRO A 76 23.05 15.18 -35.42
C PRO A 76 24.23 14.31 -35.89
N PHE A 77 24.02 13.66 -37.04
CA PHE A 77 24.92 12.73 -37.75
C PHE A 77 26.41 13.13 -37.79
#